data_AF-A0A934E7D9-F1
#
_entry.id   AF-A0A934E7D9-F1
#
_cell.length_a   1.000
_cell.length_b   1.000
_cell.length_c   1.000
_cell.angle_alpha   90.00
_cell.angle_beta   90.00
_cell.angle_gamma   90.00
#
_symmetry.space_group_name_H-M   'P 1'
#
loop_
_entity.id
_entity.type
_entity.pdbx_description
1 polymer ?
#
loop_
_entity_poly.entity_id
_entity_poly.type
_entity_poly.pdbx_seq_one_letter_code
_entity_poly.pdbx_strand_id
1 'polypeptide(L)'
;MTPAQIHRHTRLSIFMHWFNAGFWIFLLLTGLGLIQNNDLQPFTSWPMILRNIFGGGANLLLAHEIAGITWAGGFLLYGIIRLKSDVIPFIREIFTVNIPRDFLWLITKGIQMTLGYKMLGVIAEKFGFSPKIPDQGFYNVGQKIFAIPAVFGGMVIAASGIIMSLSQTGIASTWLVQWAILIHFVTVGLVFAGLLIHVFMASIAAGEQPAFISMFTGTVPENYARHHHKLWLDEVKKS
;
A
#
# COMPACT_ATOMS: atom_id res chain seq x y z
N MET A 1 22.29 26.13 5.28
CA MET A 1 21.04 26.35 6.06
C MET A 1 20.20 25.09 5.94
N THR A 2 19.71 24.52 7.04
CA THR A 2 18.80 23.37 7.01
C THR A 2 17.45 23.81 6.40
N PRO A 3 16.90 23.10 5.40
CA PRO A 3 15.62 23.46 4.82
C PRO A 3 14.50 23.47 5.88
N ALA A 4 13.58 24.43 5.79
CA ALA A 4 12.37 24.46 6.61
C ALA A 4 11.63 23.11 6.50
N GLN A 5 11.10 22.60 7.61
CA GLN A 5 10.39 21.33 7.66
C GLN A 5 8.88 21.59 7.64
N ILE A 6 8.16 20.83 6.81
CA ILE A 6 6.70 20.89 6.67
C ILE A 6 6.09 19.63 7.28
N HIS A 7 5.07 19.79 8.11
CA HIS A 7 4.32 18.67 8.66
C HIS A 7 3.51 17.97 7.57
N ARG A 8 3.67 16.65 7.45
CA ARG A 8 3.05 15.82 6.42
C ARG A 8 2.15 14.73 7.00
N HIS A 9 2.59 14.07 8.07
CA HIS A 9 1.87 12.94 8.67
C HIS A 9 1.71 13.12 10.18
N THR A 10 0.49 12.92 10.65
CA THR A 10 0.20 12.87 12.09
C THR A 10 0.79 11.60 12.71
N ARG A 11 1.07 11.63 14.02
CA ARG A 11 1.57 10.44 14.75
C ARG A 11 0.62 9.24 14.63
N LEU A 12 -0.68 9.49 14.63
CA LEU A 12 -1.68 8.44 14.47
C LEU A 12 -1.65 7.83 13.06
N SER A 13 -1.51 8.65 12.01
CA SER A 13 -1.37 8.16 10.64
C SER A 13 -0.11 7.31 10.47
N ILE A 14 1.01 7.74 11.06
CA ILE A 14 2.26 6.95 11.11
C ILE A 14 2.06 5.63 11.84
N PHE A 15 1.43 5.65 13.01
CA PHE A 15 1.13 4.44 13.77
C PHE A 15 0.28 3.47 12.96
N MET A 16 -0.80 3.95 12.33
CA MET A 16 -1.68 3.10 11.51
C MET A 16 -0.96 2.53 10.29
N HIS A 17 -0.02 3.27 9.70
CA HIS A 17 0.83 2.74 8.64
C HIS A 17 1.70 1.57 9.13
N TRP A 18 2.40 1.73 10.26
CA TRP A 18 3.28 0.67 10.78
C TRP A 18 2.50 -0.50 11.39
N PHE A 19 1.34 -0.24 11.98
CA PHE A 19 0.37 -1.27 12.34
C PHE A 19 0.02 -2.10 11.10
N ASN A 20 -0.38 -1.45 10.00
CA ASN A 20 -0.69 -2.13 8.75
C ASN A 20 0.49 -2.96 8.23
N ALA A 21 1.67 -2.36 8.15
CA ALA A 21 2.87 -3.02 7.65
C ALA A 21 3.25 -4.26 8.49
N GLY A 22 3.20 -4.16 9.82
CA GLY A 22 3.50 -5.28 10.72
C GLY A 22 2.53 -6.44 10.55
N PHE A 23 1.23 -6.16 10.48
CA PHE A 23 0.21 -7.18 10.24
C PHE A 23 0.33 -7.79 8.84
N TRP A 24 0.59 -6.99 7.81
CA TRP A 24 0.81 -7.51 6.45
C TRP A 24 1.99 -8.46 6.38
N ILE A 25 3.11 -8.14 7.03
CA ILE A 25 4.27 -9.04 7.10
C ILE A 25 3.87 -10.35 7.78
N PHE A 26 3.24 -10.27 8.97
CA PHE A 26 2.84 -11.46 9.71
C PHE A 26 1.84 -12.32 8.93
N LEU A 27 0.79 -11.71 8.39
CA LEU A 27 -0.29 -12.37 7.65
C LEU A 27 0.21 -12.99 6.35
N LEU A 28 1.08 -12.30 5.62
CA LEU A 28 1.66 -12.84 4.39
C LEU A 28 2.53 -14.07 4.69
N LEU A 29 3.41 -13.99 5.70
CA LEU A 29 4.29 -15.09 6.09
C LEU A 29 3.47 -16.31 6.54
N THR A 30 2.51 -16.11 7.44
CA THR A 30 1.64 -17.17 7.94
C THR A 30 0.71 -17.73 6.88
N GLY A 31 0.13 -16.89 6.01
CA GLY A 31 -0.71 -17.29 4.90
C GLY A 31 0.02 -18.16 3.89
N LEU A 32 1.25 -17.78 3.51
CA LEU A 32 2.12 -18.61 2.68
C LEU A 32 2.48 -19.94 3.37
N GLY A 33 2.63 -19.95 4.70
CA GLY A 33 2.87 -21.16 5.48
C GLY A 33 1.66 -22.11 5.56
N LEU A 34 0.45 -21.63 5.28
CA LEU A 34 -0.77 -22.45 5.23
C LEU A 34 -0.94 -23.15 3.88
N ILE A 35 -0.30 -22.67 2.80
CA ILE A 35 -0.36 -23.27 1.47
C ILE A 35 0.35 -24.63 1.49
N GLN A 36 -0.41 -25.73 1.32
CA GLN A 36 0.15 -27.09 1.28
C GLN A 36 0.67 -27.49 -0.09
N ASN A 37 0.23 -26.84 -1.16
CA ASN A 37 0.68 -27.18 -2.51
C ASN A 37 2.15 -26.75 -2.70
N ASN A 38 3.04 -27.71 -2.97
CA ASN A 38 4.46 -27.47 -3.17
C ASN A 38 4.76 -26.58 -4.39
N ASP A 39 3.91 -26.61 -5.41
CA ASP A 39 4.07 -25.82 -6.63
C ASP A 39 3.79 -24.33 -6.41
N LEU A 40 3.10 -23.99 -5.31
CA LEU A 40 2.71 -22.62 -4.96
C LEU A 40 3.55 -22.02 -3.84
N GLN A 41 4.57 -22.72 -3.36
CA GLN A 41 5.43 -22.25 -2.28
C GLN A 41 6.59 -21.40 -2.81
N PRO A 42 6.93 -20.27 -2.16
CA PRO A 42 8.09 -19.47 -2.56
C PRO A 42 9.41 -20.22 -2.31
N PHE A 43 9.43 -21.10 -1.30
CA PHE A 43 10.53 -21.99 -0.96
C PHE A 43 9.94 -23.32 -0.52
N THR A 44 10.51 -24.45 -0.97
CA THR A 44 9.97 -25.82 -0.76
C THR A 44 9.82 -26.24 0.70
N SER A 45 10.41 -25.51 1.65
CA SER A 45 10.36 -25.81 3.09
C SER A 45 9.52 -24.83 3.90
N TRP A 46 8.92 -23.81 3.27
CA TRP A 46 8.29 -22.69 4.01
C TRP A 46 7.15 -23.11 4.95
N PRO A 47 6.16 -23.93 4.52
CA PRO A 47 5.11 -24.42 5.41
C PRO A 47 5.63 -25.29 6.55
N MET A 48 6.68 -26.08 6.32
CA MET A 48 7.29 -26.91 7.34
C MET A 48 7.90 -26.04 8.45
N ILE A 49 8.66 -25.01 8.07
CA ILE A 49 9.29 -24.08 9.02
C ILE A 49 8.22 -23.42 9.89
N LEU A 50 7.17 -22.86 9.29
CA LEU A 50 6.15 -22.17 10.07
C LEU A 50 5.33 -23.13 10.94
N ARG A 51 4.97 -24.31 10.45
CA ARG A 51 4.26 -25.29 11.29
C ARG A 51 5.09 -25.72 12.49
N ASN A 52 6.41 -25.86 12.34
CA ASN A 52 7.29 -26.16 13.47
C ASN A 52 7.35 -25.00 14.49
N ILE A 53 7.43 -23.75 14.02
CA ILE A 53 7.42 -22.56 14.89
C ILE A 53 6.13 -22.46 15.71
N PHE A 54 4.98 -22.71 15.09
CA PHE A 54 3.68 -22.59 15.74
C PHE A 54 3.22 -23.90 16.42
N GLY A 55 3.99 -24.99 16.32
CA GLY A 55 3.63 -26.29 16.92
C GLY A 55 2.46 -27.01 16.22
N GLY A 56 2.23 -26.74 14.94
CA GLY A 56 1.23 -27.43 14.12
C GLY A 56 0.48 -26.52 13.15
N GLY A 57 -0.20 -27.13 12.17
CA GLY A 57 -1.01 -26.41 11.18
C GLY A 57 -2.23 -25.71 11.80
N ALA A 58 -2.85 -26.31 12.81
CA ALA A 58 -4.00 -25.72 13.51
C ALA A 58 -3.61 -24.43 14.25
N ASN A 59 -2.48 -24.45 14.98
CA ASN A 59 -1.98 -23.27 15.69
C ASN A 59 -1.53 -22.16 14.72
N LEU A 60 -0.91 -22.54 13.59
CA LEU A 60 -0.56 -21.59 12.54
C LEU A 60 -1.81 -20.91 11.94
N LEU A 61 -2.86 -21.70 11.68
CA LEU A 61 -4.13 -21.17 11.18
C LEU A 61 -4.78 -20.23 12.19
N LEU A 62 -4.87 -20.65 13.46
CA LEU A 62 -5.42 -19.83 14.54
C LEU A 62 -4.66 -18.51 14.68
N ALA A 63 -3.33 -18.53 14.60
CA ALA A 63 -2.51 -17.33 14.66
C ALA A 63 -2.80 -16.38 13.47
N HIS A 64 -2.95 -16.93 12.27
CA HIS A 64 -3.32 -16.15 11.08
C HIS A 64 -4.72 -15.52 11.23
N GLU A 65 -5.71 -16.28 11.70
CA GLU A 65 -7.09 -15.82 11.90
C GLU A 65 -7.17 -14.72 12.97
N ILE A 66 -6.54 -14.92 14.12
CA ILE A 66 -6.48 -13.91 15.20
C ILE A 66 -5.83 -12.63 14.66
N ALA A 67 -4.73 -12.73 13.95
CA ALA A 67 -4.05 -11.57 13.38
C ALA A 67 -4.93 -10.88 12.33
N GLY A 68 -5.63 -11.62 11.48
CA GLY A 68 -6.51 -11.09 10.44
C GLY A 68 -7.70 -10.35 11.03
N ILE A 69 -8.36 -10.92 12.04
CA ILE A 69 -9.46 -10.30 12.76
C ILE A 69 -8.97 -9.05 13.51
N THR A 70 -7.80 -9.12 14.15
CA THR A 70 -7.22 -7.96 14.85
C THR A 70 -6.91 -6.82 13.89
N TRP A 71 -6.32 -7.13 12.73
CA TRP A 71 -6.03 -6.16 11.69
C TRP A 71 -7.31 -5.51 11.14
N ALA A 72 -8.30 -6.32 10.76
CA ALA A 72 -9.58 -5.83 10.23
C ALA A 72 -10.35 -5.01 11.28
N GLY A 73 -10.40 -5.48 12.52
CA GLY A 73 -11.02 -4.78 13.64
C GLY A 73 -10.33 -3.45 13.97
N GLY A 74 -9.00 -3.41 13.94
CA GLY A 74 -8.22 -2.18 14.14
C GLY A 74 -8.52 -1.12 13.08
N PHE A 75 -8.57 -1.52 11.80
CA PHE A 75 -8.94 -0.61 10.71
C PHE A 75 -10.40 -0.20 10.74
N LEU A 76 -11.31 -1.10 11.12
CA LEU A 76 -12.72 -0.77 11.28
C LEU A 76 -12.93 0.26 12.40
N LEU A 77 -12.32 0.02 13.56
CA LEU A 77 -12.40 0.93 14.71
C LEU A 77 -11.80 2.30 14.37
N TYR A 78 -10.60 2.32 13.77
CA TYR A 78 -9.99 3.54 13.26
C TYR A 78 -10.91 4.25 12.26
N GLY A 79 -11.51 3.50 11.34
CA GLY A 79 -12.40 4.01 10.31
C GLY A 79 -13.65 4.67 10.88
N ILE A 80 -14.22 4.11 11.95
CA ILE A 80 -15.37 4.66 12.66
C ILE A 80 -14.98 5.92 13.44
N ILE A 81 -13.92 5.85 14.25
CA ILE A 81 -13.51 6.96 15.13
C ILE A 81 -13.01 8.17 14.32
N ARG A 82 -12.26 7.92 13.25
CA ARG A 82 -11.55 8.94 12.45
C ARG A 82 -12.20 9.15 11.09
N LEU A 83 -13.47 8.78 10.94
CA LEU A 83 -14.20 8.82 9.66
C LEU A 83 -14.13 10.19 9.00
N LYS A 84 -14.52 11.24 9.72
CA LYS A 84 -14.60 12.61 9.18
C LYS A 84 -13.25 13.32 9.12
N SER A 85 -12.34 13.00 10.04
CA SER A 85 -11.05 13.70 10.15
C SER A 85 -9.98 13.16 9.22
N ASP A 86 -9.95 11.83 9.01
CA ASP A 86 -8.82 11.17 8.34
C ASP A 86 -9.31 10.38 7.13
N VAL A 87 -10.34 9.53 7.30
CA VAL A 87 -10.78 8.60 6.23
C VAL A 87 -11.41 9.32 5.05
N ILE A 88 -12.44 10.15 5.27
CA ILE A 88 -13.12 10.87 4.18
C ILE A 88 -12.15 11.78 3.42
N PRO A 89 -11.31 12.61 4.07
CA PRO A 89 -10.29 13.40 3.38
C PRO A 89 -9.30 12.54 2.59
N PHE A 90 -8.82 11.43 3.16
CA PHE A 90 -7.91 10.51 2.46
C PHE A 90 -8.56 9.91 1.21
N ILE A 91 -9.79 9.41 1.32
CA ILE A 91 -10.53 8.85 0.19
C ILE A 91 -10.73 9.92 -0.89
N ARG A 92 -11.15 11.14 -0.52
CA ARG A 92 -11.28 12.24 -1.49
C ARG A 92 -9.95 12.55 -2.19
N GLU A 93 -8.85 12.60 -1.45
CA GLU A 93 -7.53 12.89 -2.03
C GLU A 93 -7.09 11.81 -3.04
N ILE A 94 -7.23 10.52 -2.71
CA ILE A 94 -6.82 9.45 -3.64
C ILE A 94 -7.68 9.40 -4.90
N PHE A 95 -8.95 9.81 -4.83
CA PHE A 95 -9.84 9.89 -5.99
C PHE A 95 -9.79 11.24 -6.73
N THR A 96 -9.05 12.23 -6.22
CA THR A 96 -8.87 13.51 -6.91
C THR A 96 -7.83 13.35 -8.02
N VAL A 97 -8.28 12.98 -9.21
CA VAL A 97 -7.43 12.72 -10.39
C VAL A 97 -7.62 13.80 -11.44
N ASN A 98 -6.51 14.31 -11.98
CA ASN A 98 -6.50 15.17 -13.16
C ASN A 98 -5.90 14.37 -14.32
N ILE A 99 -6.75 13.85 -15.21
CA ILE A 99 -6.36 12.87 -16.23
C ILE A 99 -5.16 13.35 -17.07
N PRO A 100 -5.15 14.57 -17.66
CA PRO A 100 -4.01 15.00 -18.49
C PRO A 100 -2.69 15.07 -17.71
N ARG A 101 -2.71 15.68 -16.53
CA ARG A 101 -1.53 15.86 -15.68
C ARG A 101 -1.00 14.53 -15.16
N ASP A 102 -1.91 13.68 -14.70
CA ASP A 102 -1.58 12.43 -14.05
C ASP A 102 -1.12 11.39 -15.09
N PHE A 103 -1.72 11.38 -16.28
CA PHE A 103 -1.20 10.57 -17.40
C PHE A 103 0.19 11.02 -17.84
N LEU A 104 0.42 12.33 -17.99
CA LEU A 104 1.74 12.86 -18.30
C LEU A 104 2.77 12.51 -17.22
N TRP A 105 2.37 12.52 -15.95
CA TRP A 105 3.24 12.11 -14.85
C TRP A 105 3.66 10.64 -15.00
N LEU A 106 2.73 9.73 -15.31
CA LEU A 106 3.04 8.30 -15.50
C LEU A 106 4.05 8.07 -16.62
N ILE A 107 3.86 8.73 -17.76
CA ILE A 107 4.79 8.63 -18.90
C ILE A 107 6.15 9.21 -18.54
N THR A 108 6.20 10.44 -18.03
CA THR A 108 7.45 11.13 -17.70
C THR A 108 8.23 10.38 -16.62
N LYS A 109 7.58 9.95 -15.54
CA LYS A 109 8.22 9.17 -14.47
C LYS A 109 8.62 7.78 -14.93
N GLY A 110 7.78 7.10 -15.71
CA GLY A 110 8.10 5.79 -16.27
C GLY A 110 9.38 5.82 -17.11
N ILE A 111 9.48 6.78 -18.03
CA ILE A 111 10.69 6.97 -18.86
C ILE A 111 11.88 7.38 -17.98
N GLN A 112 11.70 8.32 -17.05
CA GLN A 112 12.77 8.77 -16.16
C GLN A 112 13.38 7.59 -15.38
N MET A 113 12.54 6.71 -14.82
CA MET A 113 13.00 5.60 -13.99
C MET A 113 13.63 4.47 -14.80
N THR A 114 13.19 4.26 -16.05
CA THR A 114 13.65 3.15 -16.89
C THR A 114 14.84 3.52 -17.77
N LEU A 115 14.86 4.73 -18.33
CA LEU A 115 15.84 5.18 -19.33
C LEU A 115 16.67 6.39 -18.87
N GLY A 116 16.34 6.98 -17.72
CA GLY A 116 17.06 8.12 -17.15
C GLY A 116 16.68 9.48 -17.77
N TYR A 117 17.21 10.55 -17.18
CA TYR A 117 16.89 11.94 -17.55
C TYR A 117 17.29 12.30 -18.99
N LYS A 118 18.41 11.77 -19.49
CA LYS A 118 18.89 12.06 -20.84
C LYS A 118 17.92 11.53 -21.90
N MET A 119 17.49 10.28 -21.76
CA MET A 119 16.54 9.68 -22.69
C MET A 119 15.14 10.27 -22.57
N LEU A 120 14.73 10.67 -21.36
CA LEU A 120 13.51 11.43 -21.17
C LEU A 120 13.50 12.71 -22.01
N GLY A 121 14.61 13.47 -22.02
CA GLY A 121 14.73 14.68 -22.85
C GLY A 121 14.56 14.38 -24.35
N VAL A 122 15.27 13.37 -24.86
CA VAL A 122 15.21 12.97 -26.28
C VAL A 122 13.79 12.51 -26.68
N ILE A 123 13.14 11.71 -25.84
CA ILE A 123 11.78 11.21 -26.11
C ILE A 123 10.76 12.35 -26.01
N ALA A 124 10.89 13.22 -25.00
CA ALA A 124 10.03 14.37 -24.81
C ALA A 124 10.07 15.33 -26.01
N GLU A 125 11.27 15.62 -26.54
CA GLU A 125 11.46 16.43 -27.75
C GLU A 125 10.84 15.75 -28.98
N LYS A 126 11.09 14.44 -29.17
CA LYS A 126 10.57 13.68 -30.31
C LYS A 126 9.05 13.61 -30.37
N PHE A 127 8.39 13.50 -29.21
CA PHE A 127 6.93 13.34 -29.12
C PHE A 127 6.21 14.64 -28.70
N GLY A 128 6.93 15.76 -28.55
CA GLY A 128 6.35 17.08 -28.32
C GLY A 128 5.70 17.26 -26.93
N PHE A 129 6.23 16.64 -25.88
CA PHE A 129 5.75 16.84 -24.51
C PHE A 129 6.86 17.39 -23.60
N SER A 130 6.50 17.89 -22.41
CA SER A 130 7.49 18.44 -21.48
C SER A 130 8.23 17.32 -20.73
N PRO A 131 9.58 17.34 -20.68
CA PRO A 131 10.35 16.41 -19.84
C PRO A 131 10.23 16.75 -18.35
N LYS A 132 9.62 17.88 -17.98
CA LYS A 132 9.39 18.25 -16.60
C LYS A 132 8.28 17.37 -16.01
N ILE A 133 8.54 16.84 -14.82
CA ILE A 133 7.54 16.10 -14.06
C ILE A 133 6.40 17.06 -13.68
N PRO A 134 5.13 16.73 -14.00
CA PRO A 134 4.00 17.56 -13.65
C PRO A 134 3.87 17.74 -12.15
N ASP A 135 3.42 18.92 -11.73
CA ASP A 135 3.16 19.23 -10.33
C ASP A 135 2.09 18.28 -9.77
N GLN A 136 2.20 17.85 -8.51
CA GLN A 136 1.28 16.89 -7.88
C GLN A 136 0.73 17.42 -6.55
N GLY A 137 -0.41 16.84 -6.13
CA GLY A 137 -1.05 17.09 -4.84
C GLY A 137 -0.37 16.35 -3.69
N PHE A 138 -1.13 16.05 -2.63
CA PHE A 138 -0.58 15.38 -1.44
C PHE A 138 -0.08 13.97 -1.80
N TYR A 139 -0.88 13.25 -2.59
CA TYR A 139 -0.45 12.02 -3.26
C TYR A 139 -0.23 12.28 -4.75
N ASN A 140 0.89 11.75 -5.27
CA ASN A 140 1.08 11.66 -6.72
C ASN A 140 0.25 10.51 -7.31
N VAL A 141 0.06 10.49 -8.62
CA VAL A 141 -0.73 9.46 -9.29
C VAL A 141 -0.20 8.03 -9.05
N GLY A 142 1.12 7.83 -8.98
CA GLY A 142 1.69 6.51 -8.65
C GLY A 142 1.26 6.01 -7.28
N GLN A 143 1.28 6.90 -6.28
CA GLN A 143 0.78 6.60 -4.94
C GLN A 143 -0.73 6.32 -4.96
N LYS A 144 -1.52 7.04 -5.76
CA LYS A 144 -2.97 6.82 -5.90
C LYS A 144 -3.29 5.47 -6.54
N ILE A 145 -2.57 5.10 -7.61
CA ILE A 145 -2.71 3.81 -8.31
C ILE A 145 -2.42 2.64 -7.39
N PHE A 146 -1.54 2.80 -6.40
CA PHE A 146 -1.33 1.77 -5.38
C PHE A 146 -2.35 1.85 -4.24
N ALA A 147 -2.63 3.05 -3.72
CA ALA A 147 -3.51 3.25 -2.57
C ALA A 147 -4.94 2.77 -2.84
N ILE A 148 -5.49 3.01 -4.04
CA ILE A 148 -6.86 2.63 -4.40
C ILE A 148 -7.03 1.09 -4.34
N PRO A 149 -6.27 0.27 -5.10
CA PRO A 149 -6.33 -1.18 -4.98
C PRO A 149 -5.95 -1.71 -3.60
N ALA A 150 -5.03 -1.06 -2.88
CA ALA A 150 -4.67 -1.49 -1.52
C ALA A 150 -5.84 -1.35 -0.54
N VAL A 151 -6.61 -0.25 -0.62
CA VAL A 151 -7.80 -0.04 0.22
C VAL A 151 -8.90 -1.03 -0.12
N PHE A 152 -9.27 -1.14 -1.41
CA PHE A 152 -10.31 -2.09 -1.83
C PHE A 152 -9.89 -3.54 -1.60
N GLY A 153 -8.65 -3.87 -1.94
CA GLY A 153 -8.08 -5.19 -1.72
C GLY A 153 -8.08 -5.55 -0.23
N GLY A 154 -7.73 -4.61 0.65
CA GLY A 154 -7.82 -4.81 2.09
C GLY A 154 -9.24 -5.16 2.57
N MET A 155 -10.26 -4.46 2.05
CA MET A 155 -11.66 -4.76 2.36
C MET A 155 -12.07 -6.16 1.86
N VAL A 156 -11.67 -6.51 0.64
CA VAL A 156 -11.96 -7.84 0.04
C VAL A 156 -11.26 -8.96 0.80
N ILE A 157 -10.00 -8.77 1.20
CA ILE A 157 -9.22 -9.71 2.02
C ILE A 157 -9.90 -9.91 3.38
N ALA A 158 -10.30 -8.84 4.06
CA ALA A 158 -11.01 -8.93 5.33
C ALA A 158 -12.34 -9.70 5.19
N ALA A 159 -13.17 -9.34 4.21
CA ALA A 159 -14.46 -9.97 3.99
C ALA A 159 -14.34 -11.45 3.63
N SER A 160 -13.46 -11.80 2.69
CA SER A 160 -13.20 -13.19 2.29
C SER A 160 -12.59 -14.01 3.43
N GLY A 161 -11.68 -13.44 4.24
CA GLY A 161 -11.09 -14.10 5.40
C GLY A 161 -12.11 -14.42 6.49
N ILE A 162 -13.06 -13.50 6.74
CA ILE A 162 -14.19 -13.75 7.65
C ILE A 162 -15.05 -14.89 7.13
N ILE A 163 -15.41 -14.89 5.84
CA ILE A 163 -16.20 -15.97 5.23
C ILE A 163 -15.47 -17.32 5.35
N MET A 164 -14.16 -17.36 5.11
CA MET A 164 -13.36 -18.57 5.27
C MET A 164 -13.35 -19.05 6.72
N SER A 165 -13.22 -18.15 7.69
CA SER A 165 -13.24 -18.49 9.13
C SER A 165 -14.59 -19.11 9.55
N LEU A 166 -15.70 -18.65 8.94
CA LEU A 166 -17.04 -19.21 9.21
C LEU A 166 -17.19 -20.67 8.74
N SER A 167 -16.31 -21.18 7.88
CA SER A 167 -16.32 -22.60 7.50
C SER A 167 -16.18 -23.55 8.70
N GLN A 168 -15.49 -23.11 9.76
CA GLN A 168 -15.30 -23.88 10.99
C GLN A 168 -16.59 -24.01 11.83
N THR A 169 -17.56 -23.12 11.60
CA THR A 169 -18.81 -23.05 12.38
C THR A 169 -19.97 -23.79 11.72
N GLY A 170 -19.82 -24.21 10.47
CA GLY A 170 -20.91 -24.78 9.65
C GLY A 170 -21.93 -23.75 9.13
N ILE A 171 -21.76 -22.47 9.43
CA ILE A 171 -22.69 -21.39 9.01
C ILE A 171 -22.57 -21.07 7.51
N ALA A 172 -21.34 -21.07 6.97
CA ALA A 172 -21.10 -20.72 5.57
C ALA A 172 -21.22 -21.94 4.65
N SER A 173 -21.90 -21.78 3.50
CA SER A 173 -22.01 -22.85 2.51
C SER A 173 -20.65 -23.15 1.85
N THR A 174 -20.41 -24.41 1.48
CA THR A 174 -19.18 -24.83 0.81
C THR A 174 -18.90 -24.03 -0.46
N TRP A 175 -19.93 -23.74 -1.25
CA TRP A 175 -19.83 -22.91 -2.46
C TRP A 175 -19.27 -21.51 -2.15
N LEU A 176 -19.80 -20.86 -1.12
CA LEU A 176 -19.36 -19.53 -0.72
C LEU A 176 -17.91 -19.53 -0.21
N VAL A 177 -17.55 -20.54 0.59
CA VAL A 177 -16.19 -20.71 1.12
C VAL A 177 -15.17 -20.94 0.00
N GLN A 178 -15.50 -21.74 -1.02
CA GLN A 178 -14.61 -21.99 -2.16
C GLN A 178 -14.30 -20.71 -2.95
N TRP A 179 -15.31 -19.88 -3.22
CA TRP A 179 -15.09 -18.58 -3.86
C TRP A 179 -14.32 -17.62 -2.96
N ALA A 180 -14.60 -17.61 -1.65
CA ALA A 180 -13.86 -16.79 -0.70
C ALA A 180 -12.37 -17.15 -0.69
N ILE A 181 -12.01 -18.44 -0.72
CA ILE A 181 -10.62 -18.90 -0.85
C ILE A 181 -9.97 -18.31 -2.10
N LEU A 182 -10.58 -18.52 -3.27
CA LEU A 182 -10.03 -18.04 -4.54
C LEU A 182 -9.84 -16.51 -4.53
N ILE A 183 -10.88 -15.78 -4.13
CA ILE A 183 -10.87 -14.31 -4.09
C ILE A 183 -9.81 -13.82 -3.10
N HIS A 184 -9.68 -14.45 -1.94
CA HIS A 184 -8.69 -14.08 -0.94
C HIS A 184 -7.28 -14.23 -1.50
N PHE A 185 -6.94 -15.40 -2.05
CA PHE A 185 -5.61 -15.66 -2.60
C PHE A 185 -5.26 -14.72 -3.76
N VAL A 186 -6.17 -14.53 -4.72
CA VAL A 186 -5.93 -13.63 -5.86
C VAL A 186 -5.75 -12.19 -5.37
N THR A 187 -6.58 -11.74 -4.43
CA THR A 187 -6.50 -10.36 -3.91
C THR A 187 -5.21 -10.13 -3.14
N VAL A 188 -4.82 -11.08 -2.27
CA VAL A 188 -3.53 -11.02 -1.56
C VAL A 188 -2.38 -10.94 -2.56
N GLY A 189 -2.38 -11.77 -3.61
CA GLY A 189 -1.36 -11.74 -4.66
C GLY A 189 -1.26 -10.40 -5.38
N LEU A 190 -2.39 -9.81 -5.77
CA LEU A 190 -2.44 -8.50 -6.44
C LEU A 190 -1.96 -7.37 -5.52
N VAL A 191 -2.42 -7.33 -4.27
CA VAL A 191 -1.98 -6.31 -3.30
C VAL A 191 -0.50 -6.48 -2.97
N PHE A 192 -0.02 -7.72 -2.85
CA PHE A 192 1.38 -8.02 -2.61
C PHE A 192 2.29 -7.54 -3.76
N ALA A 193 1.89 -7.76 -5.01
CA ALA A 193 2.62 -7.22 -6.16
C ALA A 193 2.74 -5.69 -6.11
N GLY A 194 1.67 -5.00 -5.75
CA GLY A 194 1.68 -3.55 -5.51
C GLY A 194 2.57 -3.14 -4.33
N LEU A 195 2.56 -3.91 -3.23
CA LEU A 195 3.39 -3.65 -2.06
C LEU A 195 4.88 -3.71 -2.37
N LEU A 196 5.32 -4.63 -3.25
CA LEU A 196 6.71 -4.69 -3.70
C LEU A 196 7.12 -3.39 -4.39
N ILE A 197 6.26 -2.86 -5.27
CA ILE A 197 6.47 -1.58 -5.95
C ILE A 197 6.48 -0.44 -4.92
N HIS A 198 5.53 -0.43 -3.98
CA HIS A 198 5.45 0.58 -2.94
C HIS A 198 6.72 0.65 -2.08
N VAL A 199 7.21 -0.50 -1.59
CA VAL A 199 8.43 -0.58 -0.78
C VAL A 199 9.65 -0.17 -1.59
N PHE A 200 9.74 -0.58 -2.85
CA PHE A 200 10.82 -0.14 -3.76
C PHE A 200 10.80 1.37 -3.96
N MET A 201 9.64 1.94 -4.26
CA MET A 201 9.47 3.38 -4.49
C MET A 201 9.79 4.20 -3.24
N ALA A 202 9.45 3.70 -2.06
CA ALA A 202 9.73 4.41 -0.81
C ALA A 202 11.20 4.31 -0.40
N SER A 203 11.81 3.12 -0.48
CA SER A 203 13.11 2.87 0.15
C SER A 203 14.30 2.97 -0.81
N ILE A 204 14.11 2.69 -2.11
CA ILE A 204 15.21 2.56 -3.09
C ILE A 204 15.15 3.66 -4.15
N ALA A 205 13.96 4.08 -4.58
CA ALA A 205 13.86 5.05 -5.67
C ALA A 205 14.53 6.40 -5.31
N ALA A 206 15.41 6.85 -6.20
CA ALA A 206 16.18 8.07 -6.00
C ALA A 206 15.25 9.29 -5.86
N GLY A 207 15.49 10.07 -4.80
CA GLY A 207 14.72 11.28 -4.49
C GLY A 207 13.52 11.07 -3.57
N GLU A 208 13.11 9.84 -3.27
CA GLU A 208 11.95 9.56 -2.39
C GLU A 208 12.33 9.33 -0.92
N GLN A 209 13.62 9.33 -0.59
CA GLN A 209 14.14 9.17 0.78
C GLN A 209 13.48 10.12 1.81
N PRO A 210 13.23 11.41 1.52
CA PRO A 210 12.52 12.28 2.47
C PRO A 210 11.10 11.80 2.77
N ALA A 211 10.41 11.20 1.79
CA ALA A 211 9.10 10.60 1.98
C ALA A 211 9.17 9.42 2.95
N PHE A 212 10.15 8.53 2.77
CA PHE A 212 10.36 7.39 3.67
C PHE A 212 10.68 7.83 5.11
N ILE A 213 11.58 8.79 5.27
CA ILE A 213 11.91 9.34 6.60
C ILE A 213 10.68 9.97 7.26
N SER A 214 9.81 10.61 6.47
CA SER A 214 8.56 11.19 6.99
C SER A 214 7.60 10.15 7.57
N MET A 215 7.75 8.86 7.23
CA MET A 215 7.00 7.78 7.88
C MET A 215 7.48 7.45 9.29
N PHE A 216 8.56 8.07 9.76
CA PHE A 216 9.03 7.98 11.14
C PHE A 216 8.94 9.34 11.85
N THR A 217 9.23 10.43 11.14
CA THR A 217 9.31 11.78 11.72
C THR A 217 8.02 12.59 11.58
N GLY A 218 7.19 12.28 10.58
CA GLY A 218 5.98 13.02 10.24
C GLY A 218 6.22 14.32 9.45
N THR A 219 7.46 14.64 9.09
CA THR A 219 7.81 15.89 8.40
C THR A 219 8.63 15.64 7.14
N VAL A 220 8.51 16.55 6.17
CA VAL A 220 9.37 16.58 4.97
C VAL A 220 10.04 17.94 4.81
N PRO A 221 11.26 18.00 4.24
CA PRO A 221 11.87 19.26 3.83
C PRO A 221 10.99 20.03 2.82
N GLU A 222 10.88 21.35 2.98
CA GLU A 222 10.05 22.20 2.11
C GLU A 222 10.49 22.12 0.63
N ASN A 223 11.79 22.02 0.38
CA ASN A 223 12.31 21.83 -0.97
C ASN A 223 11.81 20.51 -1.58
N TYR A 224 11.76 19.41 -0.83
CA TYR A 224 11.16 18.16 -1.30
C TYR A 224 9.68 18.34 -1.63
N ALA A 225 8.90 18.94 -0.72
CA ALA A 225 7.49 19.22 -0.96
C ALA A 225 7.27 20.08 -2.22
N ARG A 226 8.12 21.09 -2.44
CA ARG A 226 8.06 21.96 -3.62
C ARG A 226 8.34 21.22 -4.94
N HIS A 227 9.18 20.20 -4.93
CA HIS A 227 9.54 19.45 -6.14
C HIS A 227 8.60 18.27 -6.42
N HIS A 228 8.12 17.58 -5.38
CA HIS A 228 7.32 16.36 -5.53
C HIS A 228 5.82 16.57 -5.30
N HIS A 229 5.43 17.62 -4.56
CA HIS A 229 4.06 17.84 -4.07
C HIS A 229 3.68 19.33 -4.09
N LYS A 230 4.05 20.03 -5.17
CA LYS A 230 3.91 21.49 -5.27
C LYS A 230 2.49 21.99 -5.00
N LEU A 231 1.47 21.31 -5.54
CA LEU A 231 0.09 21.76 -5.40
C LEU A 231 -0.37 21.70 -3.93
N TRP A 232 0.01 20.63 -3.23
CA TRP A 232 -0.23 20.51 -1.79
C TRP A 232 0.52 21.58 -0.99
N LEU A 233 1.79 21.85 -1.32
CA LEU A 233 2.55 22.89 -0.62
C LEU A 233 1.91 24.27 -0.80
N ASP A 234 1.44 24.57 -2.02
CA ASP A 234 0.78 25.83 -2.32
C ASP A 234 -0.57 25.97 -1.56
N GLU A 235 -1.29 24.87 -1.32
CA GLU A 235 -2.51 24.84 -0.48
C GLU A 235 -2.20 25.08 1.00
N VAL A 236 -1.17 24.40 1.54
CA VAL A 236 -0.73 24.57 2.92
C VAL A 236 -0.29 26.01 3.20
N LYS A 237 0.35 26.67 2.25
CA LYS A 237 0.81 28.07 2.40
C LYS A 237 -0.28 29.13 2.26
N LYS A 238 -1.42 28.78 1.67
CA LYS A 238 -2.58 29.68 1.55
C LYS A 238 -3.51 29.59 2.75
N SER A 239 -3.38 28.53 3.55
CA SER A 239 -4.16 28.28 4.77
C SER A 239 -3.51 28.95 5.97
#